data_AF-A0A353HZ43-F1
#
_entry.id   AF-A0A353HZ43-F1
#
_cell.length_a   1.000
_cell.length_b   1.000
_cell.length_c   1.000
_cell.angle_alpha   90.00
_cell.angle_beta   90.00
_cell.angle_gamma   90.00
#
_symmetry.space_group_name_H-M   'P 1'
#
loop_
_entity.id
_entity.type
_entity.pdbx_description
1 polymer ?
#
loop_
_entity_poly.entity_id
_entity_poly.type
_entity_poly.pdbx_seq_one_letter_code
_entity_poly.pdbx_strand_id
1 'polypeptide(L)'
;PGTIPARGPSCEGASWTAKATPDVRGSQDMSIVACLFPYKGGYHLDMYAAFTRKEGGWLAWPRRAYGYVLGTPDKYAEKTMLDIVRTIRETTNGQVALVEAKPEVAGTPWLEPAGVAPRTSQTSKP
;
A
#
# COMPACT_ATOMS: atom_id res chain seq x y z
N PRO A 1 29.46 -4.97 -8.96
CA PRO A 1 28.10 -5.38 -8.52
C PRO A 1 27.71 -4.64 -7.23
N GLY A 2 27.05 -3.49 -7.37
CA GLY A 2 26.59 -2.68 -6.25
C GLY A 2 25.12 -2.35 -6.44
N THR A 3 24.25 -3.22 -5.94
CA THR A 3 22.81 -2.94 -5.91
C THR A 3 22.54 -2.00 -4.75
N ILE A 4 21.99 -0.82 -5.06
CA ILE A 4 21.38 0.08 -4.07
C ILE A 4 20.49 -0.79 -3.17
N PRO A 5 20.67 -0.79 -1.84
CA PRO A 5 19.76 -1.50 -0.97
C PRO A 5 18.38 -0.88 -1.18
N ALA A 6 17.50 -1.62 -1.84
CA ALA A 6 16.08 -1.28 -1.86
C ALA A 6 15.69 -1.16 -0.39
N ARG A 7 15.43 0.07 0.09
CA ARG A 7 15.05 0.33 1.47
C ARG A 7 13.67 -0.29 1.65
N GLY A 8 13.65 -1.57 2.00
CA GLY A 8 12.46 -2.38 2.09
C GLY A 8 12.77 -3.66 2.88
N PRO A 9 11.75 -4.30 3.45
CA PRO A 9 11.93 -5.49 4.26
C PRO A 9 12.54 -6.63 3.46
N SER A 10 13.27 -7.52 4.15
CA SER A 10 13.76 -8.76 3.56
C SER A 10 12.59 -9.74 3.37
N CYS A 11 12.43 -10.29 2.17
CA CYS A 11 11.44 -11.34 1.88
C CYS A 11 12.06 -12.75 2.01
N GLU A 12 13.00 -12.95 2.93
CA GLU A 12 13.65 -14.25 3.12
C GLU A 12 12.65 -15.35 3.48
N GLY A 13 12.64 -16.44 2.70
CA GLY A 13 11.69 -17.54 2.86
C GLY A 13 10.35 -17.34 2.14
N ALA A 14 10.17 -16.24 1.42
CA ALA A 14 9.01 -16.06 0.55
C ALA A 14 9.07 -16.99 -0.67
N SER A 15 7.96 -17.63 -1.01
CA SER A 15 7.81 -18.39 -2.25
C SER A 15 7.69 -17.48 -3.48
N TRP A 16 7.28 -16.23 -3.27
CA TRP A 16 7.21 -15.22 -4.31
C TRP A 16 7.47 -13.81 -3.77
N THR A 17 8.13 -12.98 -4.57
CA THR A 17 8.45 -11.60 -4.22
C THR A 17 8.18 -10.66 -5.40
N ALA A 18 7.54 -9.53 -5.14
CA ALA A 18 7.43 -8.43 -6.10
C ALA A 18 7.98 -7.14 -5.51
N LYS A 19 8.65 -6.35 -6.36
CA LYS A 19 9.18 -5.03 -6.02
C LYS A 19 8.82 -4.06 -7.14
N ALA A 20 8.27 -2.91 -6.78
CA ALA A 20 7.93 -1.84 -7.71
C ALA A 20 8.47 -0.51 -7.20
N THR A 21 8.91 0.34 -8.12
CA THR A 21 9.35 1.72 -7.81
C THR A 21 8.56 2.71 -8.67
N PRO A 22 7.27 2.91 -8.38
CA PRO A 22 6.41 3.75 -9.19
C PRO A 22 6.78 5.23 -9.04
N ASP A 23 6.76 5.97 -10.15
CA ASP A 23 6.87 7.43 -10.09
C ASP A 23 5.49 8.02 -9.74
N VAL A 24 5.36 8.53 -8.51
CA VAL A 24 4.12 9.10 -7.98
C VAL A 24 4.32 10.58 -7.65
N ARG A 25 3.43 11.42 -8.16
CA ARG A 25 3.50 12.88 -7.98
C ARG A 25 3.49 13.24 -6.49
N GLY A 26 4.48 14.02 -6.07
CA GLY A 26 4.62 14.43 -4.67
C GLY A 26 5.34 13.41 -3.77
N SER A 27 5.77 12.30 -4.33
CA SER A 27 6.64 11.31 -3.70
C SER A 27 8.09 11.48 -4.15
N GLN A 28 9.03 11.07 -3.30
CA GLN A 28 10.41 10.78 -3.67
C GLN A 28 10.72 9.35 -3.25
N ASP A 29 11.40 8.61 -4.14
CA ASP A 29 11.91 7.27 -3.89
C ASP A 29 10.82 6.29 -3.40
N MET A 30 9.66 6.30 -4.05
CA MET A 30 8.59 5.36 -3.72
C MET A 30 9.01 3.93 -4.08
N SER A 31 8.87 3.02 -3.13
CA SER A 31 9.09 1.59 -3.29
C SER A 31 7.93 0.82 -2.66
N ILE A 32 7.40 -0.14 -3.40
CA ILE A 32 6.42 -1.09 -2.92
C ILE A 32 7.05 -2.48 -2.99
N VAL A 33 6.93 -3.25 -1.92
CA VAL A 33 7.43 -4.62 -1.81
C VAL A 33 6.29 -5.52 -1.35
N ALA A 34 6.12 -6.67 -2.01
CA ALA A 34 5.19 -7.71 -1.61
C ALA A 34 5.95 -9.05 -1.47
N CYS A 35 5.76 -9.73 -0.35
CA CYS A 35 6.36 -11.02 -0.05
C CYS A 35 5.23 -12.03 0.22
N LEU A 36 5.18 -13.13 -0.54
CA LEU A 36 4.22 -14.22 -0.31
C LEU A 36 4.93 -15.39 0.34
N PHE A 37 4.49 -15.77 1.53
CA PHE A 37 5.04 -16.86 2.32
C PHE A 37 4.09 -18.06 2.31
N PRO A 38 4.61 -19.29 2.15
CA PRO A 38 3.81 -20.48 2.38
C PRO A 38 3.44 -20.58 3.87
N TYR A 39 2.17 -20.82 4.18
CA TYR A 39 1.70 -21.01 5.54
C TYR A 39 0.83 -22.27 5.67
N LYS A 40 0.64 -22.76 6.89
CA LYS A 40 -0.13 -23.98 7.13
C LYS A 40 -1.57 -23.80 6.63
N GLY A 41 -1.90 -24.47 5.51
CA GLY A 41 -3.23 -24.40 4.89
C GLY A 41 -3.47 -23.19 3.99
N GLY A 42 -2.43 -22.43 3.61
CA GLY A 42 -2.60 -21.26 2.73
C GLY A 42 -1.32 -20.48 2.50
N TYR A 43 -1.46 -19.17 2.30
CA TYR A 43 -0.35 -18.24 2.12
C TYR A 43 -0.53 -16.99 2.98
N HIS A 44 0.58 -16.46 3.48
CA HIS A 44 0.62 -15.12 4.08
C HIS A 44 1.24 -14.15 3.09
N LEU A 45 0.56 -13.04 2.83
CA LEU A 45 1.03 -11.99 1.96
C LEU A 45 1.34 -10.75 2.80
N ASP A 46 2.62 -10.38 2.84
CA ASP A 46 3.08 -9.17 3.50
C ASP A 46 3.39 -8.10 2.45
N MET A 47 2.82 -6.92 2.60
CA MET A 47 3.00 -5.81 1.67
C MET A 47 3.48 -4.57 2.40
N TYR A 48 4.42 -3.86 1.77
CA TYR A 48 5.06 -2.69 2.34
C TYR A 48 5.21 -1.61 1.28
N ALA A 49 4.92 -0.36 1.65
CA ALA A 49 5.23 0.81 0.85
C ALA A 49 6.15 1.73 1.65
N ALA A 50 7.27 2.11 1.05
CA ALA A 50 8.21 3.07 1.58
C ALA A 50 8.30 4.25 0.60
N PHE A 51 8.14 5.47 1.10
CA PHE A 51 8.30 6.68 0.29
C PHE A 51 8.68 7.86 1.18
N THR A 52 9.34 8.85 0.59
CA THR A 52 9.59 10.12 1.27
C THR A 52 8.60 11.18 0.79
N ARG A 53 7.92 11.82 1.75
CA ARG A 53 7.04 12.96 1.47
C ARG A 53 7.89 14.21 1.31
N LYS A 54 7.73 14.94 0.20
CA LYS A 54 8.31 16.27 0.04
C LYS A 54 7.53 17.30 0.86
N GLU A 55 7.77 17.36 2.16
CA GLU A 55 7.21 18.42 3.01
C GLU A 55 8.23 19.55 3.18
N GLY A 56 8.17 20.58 2.33
CA GLY A 56 9.04 21.75 2.48
C GLY A 56 8.50 23.02 1.84
N GLY A 57 8.46 24.11 2.64
CA GLY A 57 8.24 25.50 2.23
C GLY A 57 6.80 26.02 2.42
N TRP A 58 6.62 27.10 3.18
CA TRP A 58 5.32 27.78 3.33
C TRP A 58 4.72 28.23 1.99
N LEU A 59 5.54 28.44 0.95
CA LEU A 59 5.10 28.71 -0.44
C LEU A 59 4.48 27.50 -1.17
N ALA A 60 4.62 26.28 -0.66
CA ALA A 60 4.12 25.06 -1.32
C ALA A 60 2.65 24.74 -0.99
N TRP A 61 2.02 25.49 -0.07
CA TRP A 61 0.65 25.27 0.38
C TRP A 61 -0.42 25.24 -0.73
N PRO A 62 -0.36 26.06 -1.81
CA PRO A 62 -1.39 26.03 -2.85
C PRO A 62 -1.31 24.72 -3.65
N ARG A 63 -0.11 24.18 -3.86
CA ARG A 63 0.10 22.90 -4.56
C ARG A 63 -0.35 21.70 -3.73
N ARG A 64 -0.32 21.80 -2.39
CA ARG A 64 -0.85 20.77 -1.48
C ARG A 64 -2.37 20.67 -1.58
N ALA A 65 -3.07 21.80 -1.68
CA ALA A 65 -4.54 21.83 -1.78
C ALA A 65 -5.05 21.15 -3.07
N TYR A 66 -4.42 21.44 -4.22
CA TYR A 66 -4.76 20.75 -5.48
C TYR A 66 -4.28 19.29 -5.53
N GLY A 67 -3.16 18.96 -4.86
CA GLY A 67 -2.62 17.59 -4.79
C GLY A 67 -3.42 16.62 -3.90
N TYR A 68 -4.13 17.13 -2.89
CA TYR A 68 -4.94 16.31 -1.97
C TYR A 68 -6.10 15.57 -2.68
N VAL A 69 -6.58 16.13 -3.79
CA VAL A 69 -7.67 15.57 -4.60
C VAL A 69 -7.17 14.57 -5.65
N LEU A 70 -5.93 14.72 -6.15
CA LEU A 70 -5.46 14.01 -7.36
C LEU A 70 -4.49 12.84 -7.14
N GLY A 71 -4.07 12.55 -5.91
CA GLY A 71 -3.28 11.33 -5.63
C GLY A 71 -2.00 11.62 -4.88
N THR A 72 -2.11 11.63 -3.54
CA THR A 72 -0.94 11.59 -2.66
C THR A 72 -0.29 10.21 -2.73
N PRO A 73 1.02 10.11 -2.45
CA PRO A 73 1.69 8.81 -2.34
C PRO A 73 1.00 7.87 -1.35
N ASP A 74 0.45 8.42 -0.25
CA ASP A 74 -0.34 7.66 0.72
C ASP A 74 -1.57 7.00 0.07
N LYS A 75 -2.38 7.78 -0.68
CA LYS A 75 -3.57 7.27 -1.37
C LYS A 75 -3.22 6.26 -2.46
N TYR A 76 -2.11 6.47 -3.16
CA TYR A 76 -1.63 5.52 -4.16
C TYR A 76 -1.25 4.19 -3.52
N ALA A 77 -0.44 4.22 -2.45
CA ALA A 77 -0.03 3.00 -1.74
C ALA A 77 -1.24 2.22 -1.20
N GLU A 78 -2.16 2.90 -0.53
CA GLU A 78 -3.39 2.30 -0.01
C GLU A 78 -4.22 1.64 -1.12
N LYS A 79 -4.48 2.37 -2.21
CA LYS A 79 -5.21 1.85 -3.36
C LYS A 79 -4.51 0.63 -3.97
N THR A 80 -3.20 0.72 -4.22
CA THR A 80 -2.44 -0.38 -4.81
C THR A 80 -2.51 -1.64 -3.96
N MET A 81 -2.35 -1.54 -2.64
CA MET A 81 -2.45 -2.69 -1.75
C MET A 81 -3.85 -3.32 -1.75
N LEU A 82 -4.90 -2.50 -1.75
CA LEU A 82 -6.29 -2.97 -1.83
C LEU A 82 -6.60 -3.63 -3.18
N ASP A 83 -6.14 -3.05 -4.28
CA ASP A 83 -6.33 -3.57 -5.63
C ASP A 83 -5.61 -4.91 -5.81
N ILE A 84 -4.44 -5.11 -5.20
CA ILE A 84 -3.73 -6.40 -5.19
C ILE A 84 -4.58 -7.46 -4.49
N VAL A 85 -5.04 -7.21 -3.26
CA VAL A 85 -5.86 -8.17 -2.50
C VAL A 85 -7.14 -8.53 -3.25
N ARG A 86 -7.80 -7.52 -3.82
CA ARG A 86 -8.98 -7.70 -4.64
C ARG A 86 -8.70 -8.58 -5.86
N THR A 87 -7.64 -8.30 -6.60
CA THR A 87 -7.24 -9.07 -7.79
C THR A 87 -6.95 -10.52 -7.41
N ILE A 88 -6.25 -10.76 -6.31
CA ILE A 88 -5.96 -12.12 -5.81
C ILE A 88 -7.27 -12.85 -5.54
N ARG A 89 -8.22 -12.23 -4.83
CA ARG A 89 -9.52 -12.83 -4.54
C ARG A 89 -10.31 -13.13 -5.82
N GLU A 90 -10.41 -12.16 -6.74
CA GLU A 90 -11.17 -12.30 -7.99
C GLU A 90 -10.57 -13.36 -8.93
N THR A 91 -9.25 -13.51 -8.95
CA THR A 91 -8.56 -14.47 -9.83
C THR A 91 -8.47 -15.88 -9.26
N THR A 92 -8.33 -16.01 -7.94
CA THR A 92 -8.13 -17.31 -7.28
C THR A 92 -9.40 -17.89 -6.66
N ASN A 93 -10.46 -17.07 -6.50
CA ASN A 93 -11.61 -17.37 -5.66
C ASN A 93 -11.25 -17.73 -4.20
N GLY A 94 -10.04 -17.36 -3.75
CA GLY A 94 -9.57 -17.61 -2.40
C GLY A 94 -10.24 -16.71 -1.35
N GLN A 95 -10.30 -17.20 -0.12
CA GLN A 95 -10.70 -16.38 1.02
C GLN A 95 -9.50 -15.53 1.46
N VAL A 96 -9.72 -14.22 1.65
CA VAL A 96 -8.69 -13.32 2.16
C VAL A 96 -9.14 -12.73 3.49
N ALA A 97 -8.34 -12.98 4.52
CA ALA A 97 -8.50 -12.41 5.84
C ALA A 97 -7.32 -11.46 6.12
N LEU A 98 -7.63 -10.27 6.66
CA LEU A 98 -6.60 -9.34 7.09
C LEU A 98 -6.09 -9.75 8.46
N VAL A 99 -4.78 -9.92 8.57
CA VAL A 99 -4.09 -10.23 9.82
C VAL A 99 -3.68 -8.95 10.53
N GLU A 100 -3.00 -8.05 9.82
CA GLU A 100 -2.53 -6.77 10.34
C GLU A 100 -2.45 -5.76 9.20
N ALA A 101 -2.74 -4.50 9.51
CA ALA A 101 -2.49 -3.38 8.61
C ALA A 101 -2.04 -2.16 9.39
N LYS A 102 -1.07 -1.45 8.81
CA LYS A 102 -0.66 -0.12 9.27
C LYS A 102 -0.61 0.83 8.07
N PRO A 103 -1.32 1.97 8.10
CA PRO A 103 -2.30 2.36 9.12
C PRO A 103 -3.50 1.40 9.20
N GLU A 104 -4.26 1.44 10.29
CA GLU A 104 -5.45 0.60 10.44
C GLU A 104 -6.44 0.87 9.31
N VAL A 105 -6.89 -0.20 8.64
CA VAL A 105 -7.99 -0.17 7.67
C VAL A 105 -9.27 -0.63 8.36
N ALA A 106 -10.35 0.13 8.20
CA ALA A 106 -11.62 -0.23 8.81
C ALA A 106 -12.28 -1.40 8.06
N GLY A 107 -12.54 -2.50 8.77
CA GLY A 107 -13.26 -3.64 8.23
C GLY A 107 -12.49 -4.36 7.11
N THR A 108 -13.20 -4.72 6.04
CA THR A 108 -12.67 -5.51 4.92
C THR A 108 -12.90 -4.80 3.58
N PRO A 109 -12.23 -3.67 3.31
CA PRO A 109 -12.50 -2.83 2.13
C PRO A 109 -12.30 -3.54 0.78
N TRP A 110 -11.53 -4.63 0.72
CA TRP A 110 -11.41 -5.48 -0.47
C TRP A 110 -12.66 -6.33 -0.78
N LEU A 111 -13.64 -6.37 0.14
CA LEU A 111 -14.95 -6.96 -0.10
C LEU A 111 -15.95 -5.97 -0.71
N GLU A 112 -15.68 -4.67 -0.64
CA GLU A 112 -16.54 -3.63 -1.20
C GLU A 112 -16.41 -3.54 -2.74
N PRO A 113 -17.50 -3.20 -3.46
CA PRO A 113 -17.47 -3.06 -4.91
C PRO A 113 -16.49 -1.95 -5.37
N ALA A 114 -15.90 -2.11 -6.56
CA ALA A 114 -14.93 -1.16 -7.10
C ALA A 114 -15.57 0.22 -7.24
N GLY A 115 -14.97 1.23 -6.61
CA GLY A 115 -15.45 2.62 -6.67
C GLY A 115 -16.00 3.17 -5.34
N VAL A 116 -16.14 2.33 -4.31
CA VAL A 116 -16.40 2.80 -2.94
C VAL A 116 -15.04 3.09 -2.28
N ALA A 117 -14.78 4.36 -1.95
CA ALA A 117 -13.59 4.71 -1.19
C ALA A 117 -13.60 3.96 0.17
N PRO A 118 -12.48 3.37 0.60
CA PRO A 118 -12.42 2.73 1.91
C PRO A 118 -12.84 3.74 2.98
N ARG A 119 -13.77 3.34 3.86
CA ARG A 119 -14.11 4.15 5.03
C ARG A 119 -12.90 4.13 5.95
N THR A 120 -12.03 5.13 5.85
CA THR A 120 -11.02 5.35 6.89
C THR A 120 -11.76 5.59 8.20
N SER A 121 -11.54 4.75 9.20
CA SER A 121 -11.94 4.99 10.58
C SER A 121 -11.17 6.21 11.09
N GLN A 122 -11.65 7.41 10.74
CA GLN A 122 -11.31 8.62 11.45
C GLN A 122 -11.92 8.50 12.84
N THR A 123 -11.14 7.99 13.78
CA THR A 123 -11.38 8.25 15.20
C THR A 123 -11.25 9.76 15.39
N SER A 124 -12.39 10.45 15.31
CA SER A 124 -12.54 11.78 15.87
C SER A 124 -12.24 11.66 17.36
N LYS A 125 -11.08 12.14 17.78
CA LYS A 125 -10.82 12.37 19.20
C LYS A 125 -11.70 13.55 19.66
N PRO A 126 -12.36 13.46 20.83
CA PRO A 126 -13.27 14.49 21.34
C PRO A 126 -12.57 15.82 21.61
#